data_AF-A0AAW8ME84-F1
#
_entry.id   AF-A0AAW8ME84-F1
#
_cell.length_a   1.000
_cell.length_b   1.000
_cell.length_c   1.000
_cell.angle_alpha   90.00
_cell.angle_beta   90.00
_cell.angle_gamma   90.00
#
_symmetry.space_group_name_H-M   'P 1'
#
loop_
_entity.id
_entity.type
_entity.pdbx_description
1 polymer ?
#
loop_
_entity_poly.entity_id
_entity_poly.type
_entity_poly.pdbx_seq_one_letter_code
_entity_poly.pdbx_strand_id
1 'polypeptide(L)'
;MTEPQYLSKSAFAARIGRAPSYITWLKNNNRLVLSADGKQVDVQASEALIRDTADPSKAAVAERHQQDRIQRDVYGQLSTSVEPTPTAAPPPANTPAGQLPDFQKARALREHNLAQLAEIELHKAKGSLVALPAVKLGAYNAGRLLRDQLFGMPPQLAPELAVMTDPWEIEKHLTAALRRTLEDAERLSSADLEHALNTS
;
A
#
# COMPACT_ATOMS: atom_id res chain seq x y z
N MET A 1 3.12 -39.88 27.65
CA MET A 1 3.86 -38.95 28.52
C MET A 1 2.84 -37.98 29.07
N THR A 2 2.60 -37.99 30.37
CA THR A 2 1.61 -37.14 31.05
C THR A 2 2.12 -35.70 31.07
N GLU A 3 1.46 -34.81 30.33
CA GLU A 3 1.83 -33.40 30.35
C GLU A 3 1.52 -32.79 31.72
N PRO A 4 2.42 -31.97 32.29
CA PRO A 4 2.17 -31.31 33.56
C PRO A 4 1.03 -30.29 33.38
N GLN A 5 -0.09 -30.55 34.06
CA GLN A 5 -1.29 -29.70 34.04
C GLN A 5 -1.01 -28.28 34.52
N TYR A 6 -0.07 -28.13 35.47
CA TYR A 6 0.31 -26.85 36.03
C TYR A 6 1.82 -26.61 35.89
N LEU A 7 2.20 -25.43 35.42
CA LEU A 7 3.60 -25.01 35.30
C LEU A 7 3.82 -23.68 36.00
N SER A 8 5.04 -23.44 36.47
CA SER A 8 5.43 -22.09 36.91
C SER A 8 5.37 -21.11 35.74
N LYS A 9 5.19 -19.81 36.02
CA LYS A 9 5.10 -18.78 34.97
C LYS A 9 6.35 -18.75 34.06
N SER A 10 7.53 -19.00 34.62
CA SER A 10 8.78 -19.07 33.87
C SER A 10 8.87 -20.34 33.01
N ALA A 11 8.45 -21.49 33.55
CA ALA A 11 8.42 -22.74 32.79
C ALA A 11 7.40 -22.70 31.65
N PHE A 12 6.24 -22.06 31.87
CA PHE A 12 5.24 -21.84 30.82
C PHE A 12 5.77 -20.89 29.72
N ALA A 13 6.45 -19.80 30.10
CA ALA A 13 7.10 -18.89 29.14
C ALA A 13 8.12 -19.60 28.24
N ALA A 14 8.97 -20.45 28.84
CA ALA A 14 9.95 -21.26 28.12
C ALA A 14 9.27 -22.25 27.17
N ARG A 15 8.18 -22.91 27.60
CA ARG A 15 7.40 -23.85 26.77
C ARG A 15 6.82 -23.19 25.52
N ILE A 16 6.28 -21.97 25.63
CA ILE A 16 5.73 -21.24 24.47
C ILE A 16 6.77 -20.42 23.68
N GLY A 17 8.05 -20.49 24.06
CA GLY A 17 9.13 -19.74 23.39
C GLY A 17 8.95 -18.22 23.47
N ARG A 18 8.46 -17.71 24.61
CA ARG A 18 8.23 -16.26 24.82
C ARG A 18 8.93 -15.77 26.08
N ALA A 19 9.22 -14.47 26.11
CA ALA A 19 9.84 -13.84 27.26
C ALA A 19 8.90 -13.84 28.48
N PRO A 20 9.43 -13.87 29.73
CA PRO A 20 8.60 -13.81 30.95
C PRO A 20 7.65 -12.60 31.01
N SER A 21 8.04 -11.47 30.41
CA SER A 21 7.22 -10.26 30.29
C SER A 21 5.91 -10.50 29.50
N TYR A 22 5.92 -11.43 28.54
CA TYR A 22 4.73 -11.82 27.78
C TYR A 22 3.70 -12.53 28.66
N ILE A 23 4.14 -13.35 29.63
CA ILE A 23 3.24 -14.01 30.57
C ILE A 23 2.60 -12.99 31.53
N THR A 24 3.35 -11.98 31.97
CA THR A 24 2.81 -10.86 32.74
C THR A 24 1.76 -10.09 31.93
N TRP A 25 2.04 -9.84 30.65
CA TRP A 25 1.06 -9.21 29.76
C TRP A 25 -0.20 -10.07 29.60
N LEU A 26 -0.07 -11.38 29.35
CA LEU A 26 -1.21 -12.29 29.25
C LEU A 26 -2.05 -12.32 30.53
N LYS A 27 -1.40 -12.33 31.69
CA LYS A 27 -2.09 -12.23 33.00
C LYS A 27 -2.90 -10.94 33.10
N ASN A 28 -2.29 -9.80 32.78
CA ASN A 28 -2.95 -8.48 32.89
C ASN A 28 -4.08 -8.28 31.87
N ASN A 29 -4.05 -9.00 30.75
CA ASN A 29 -5.07 -8.95 29.71
C ASN A 29 -6.16 -10.03 29.89
N ASN A 30 -6.21 -10.72 31.03
CA ASN A 30 -7.15 -11.83 31.29
C ASN A 30 -7.05 -12.97 30.26
N ARG A 31 -5.85 -13.20 29.71
CA ARG A 31 -5.55 -14.23 28.69
C ARG A 31 -4.75 -15.41 29.25
N LEU A 32 -4.77 -15.59 30.58
CA LEU A 32 -3.99 -16.61 31.29
C LEU A 32 -4.85 -17.21 32.40
N VAL A 33 -4.97 -18.53 32.43
CA VAL A 33 -5.68 -19.26 33.48
C VAL A 33 -4.66 -19.69 34.54
N LEU A 34 -4.86 -19.23 35.77
CA LEU A 34 -4.03 -19.58 36.91
C LEU A 34 -4.69 -20.69 37.73
N SER A 35 -3.88 -21.52 38.37
CA SER A 35 -4.34 -22.48 39.38
C SER A 35 -5.00 -21.76 40.57
N ALA A 36 -5.80 -22.48 41.37
CA ALA A 36 -6.52 -21.94 42.53
C ALA A 36 -5.62 -21.19 43.53
N ASP A 37 -4.34 -21.55 43.59
CA ASP A 37 -3.32 -20.94 44.45
C ASP A 37 -2.64 -19.69 43.83
N GLY A 38 -2.98 -19.32 42.59
CA GLY A 38 -2.48 -18.14 41.87
C GLY A 38 -0.99 -18.18 41.46
N LYS A 39 -0.25 -19.23 41.87
CA LYS A 39 1.20 -19.36 41.67
C LYS A 39 1.59 -20.07 40.37
N GLN A 40 0.75 -20.98 39.88
CA GLN A 40 1.02 -21.80 38.70
C GLN A 40 0.00 -21.52 37.59
N VAL A 41 0.43 -21.67 36.34
CA VAL A 41 -0.38 -21.50 35.13
C VAL A 41 -0.97 -22.86 34.75
N ASP A 42 -2.28 -22.90 34.55
CA ASP A 42 -2.94 -24.05 33.91
C ASP A 42 -2.57 -24.04 32.43
N VAL A 43 -1.77 -25.02 32.03
CA VAL A 43 -1.13 -25.04 30.71
C VAL A 43 -2.17 -25.20 29.61
N GLN A 44 -3.07 -26.18 29.77
CA GLN A 44 -4.04 -26.55 28.74
C GLN A 44 -5.10 -25.46 28.59
N ALA A 45 -5.61 -24.95 29.72
CA ALA A 45 -6.62 -23.89 29.70
C ALA A 45 -6.04 -22.57 29.16
N SER A 46 -4.80 -22.23 29.52
CA SER A 46 -4.14 -21.02 29.00
C SER A 46 -3.80 -21.12 27.52
N GLU A 47 -3.29 -22.27 27.05
CA GLU A 47 -3.01 -22.46 25.62
C GLU A 47 -4.30 -22.41 24.78
N ALA A 48 -5.40 -22.98 25.26
CA ALA A 48 -6.71 -22.87 24.61
C ALA A 48 -7.18 -21.41 24.53
N LEU A 49 -7.09 -20.68 25.63
CA LEU A 49 -7.54 -19.29 25.71
C LEU A 49 -6.66 -18.36 24.86
N ILE A 50 -5.35 -18.60 24.81
CA ILE A 50 -4.41 -17.90 23.92
C ILE A 50 -4.78 -18.16 22.45
N ARG A 51 -5.11 -19.41 22.09
CA ARG A 51 -5.49 -19.80 20.72
C ARG A 51 -6.80 -19.13 20.28
N ASP A 52 -7.82 -19.16 21.14
CA ASP A 52 -9.13 -18.53 20.86
C ASP A 52 -9.05 -17.00 20.76
N THR A 53 -8.12 -16.39 21.50
CA THR A 53 -7.90 -14.93 21.49
C THR A 53 -6.75 -14.49 20.59
N ALA A 54 -6.11 -15.40 19.87
CA ALA A 54 -5.04 -15.07 18.94
C ALA A 54 -5.63 -14.47 17.67
N ASP A 55 -5.43 -13.16 17.48
CA ASP A 55 -5.79 -12.44 16.26
C ASP A 55 -4.81 -12.78 15.12
N PRO A 56 -5.22 -13.55 14.09
CA PRO A 56 -4.34 -13.93 12.98
C PRO A 56 -3.92 -12.71 12.15
N SER A 57 -4.69 -11.62 12.18
CA SER A 57 -4.41 -10.40 11.42
C SER A 57 -3.33 -9.52 12.05
N LYS A 58 -2.98 -9.76 13.33
CA LYS A 58 -1.82 -9.15 13.98
C LYS A 58 -0.55 -9.99 13.89
N ALA A 59 -0.60 -11.19 13.28
CA ALA A 59 0.59 -12.02 13.09
C ALA A 59 1.65 -11.29 12.24
N ALA A 60 1.24 -10.66 11.14
CA ALA A 60 2.14 -9.88 10.28
C ALA A 60 2.73 -8.64 10.99
N VAL A 61 1.95 -7.99 11.88
CA VAL A 61 2.42 -6.85 12.67
C VAL A 61 3.38 -7.30 13.78
N ALA A 62 3.07 -8.42 14.45
CA ALA A 62 3.93 -9.04 15.43
C ALA A 62 5.24 -9.52 14.80
N GLU A 63 5.18 -10.08 13.59
CA GLU A 63 6.34 -10.52 12.80
C GLU A 63 7.20 -9.35 12.34
N ARG A 64 6.60 -8.25 11.85
CA ARG A 64 7.33 -7.00 11.56
C ARG A 64 8.01 -6.42 12.80
N HIS A 65 7.32 -6.36 13.94
CA HIS A 65 7.93 -5.89 15.20
C HIS A 65 8.99 -6.86 15.75
N GLN A 66 8.87 -8.17 15.50
CA GLN A 66 9.88 -9.16 15.84
C GLN A 66 11.14 -8.95 14.98
N GLN A 67 10.97 -8.77 13.67
CA GLN A 67 12.03 -8.47 12.72
C GLN A 67 12.73 -7.15 13.04
N ASP A 68 11.98 -6.08 13.34
CA ASP A 68 12.51 -4.79 13.77
C ASP A 68 13.36 -4.89 15.06
N ARG A 69 13.01 -5.79 15.97
CA ARG A 69 13.78 -6.02 17.20
C ARG A 69 15.07 -6.76 16.91
N ILE A 70 15.03 -7.80 16.07
CA ILE A 70 16.22 -8.54 15.65
C ILE A 70 17.17 -7.63 14.86
N GLN A 71 16.66 -6.81 13.95
CA GLN A 71 17.46 -5.84 13.21
C GLN A 71 18.11 -4.81 14.14
N ARG A 72 17.37 -4.26 15.12
CA ARG A 72 17.97 -3.35 16.11
C ARG A 72 19.05 -4.01 16.97
N ASP A 73 18.88 -5.28 17.35
CA ASP A 73 19.87 -6.02 18.13
C ASP A 73 21.14 -6.29 17.31
N VAL A 74 20.99 -6.67 16.04
CA VAL A 74 22.09 -6.92 15.10
C VAL A 74 22.85 -5.62 14.76
N TYR A 75 22.15 -4.51 14.53
CA TYR A 75 22.78 -3.21 14.28
C TYR A 75 23.33 -2.53 15.54
N GLY A 76 22.78 -2.85 16.72
CA GLY A 76 23.29 -2.40 18.02
C GLY A 76 24.64 -3.01 18.38
N GLN A 77 24.95 -4.22 17.90
CA GLN A 77 26.28 -4.84 18.06
C GLN A 77 27.35 -4.25 17.12
N LEU A 78 26.94 -3.55 16.05
CA LEU A 78 27.85 -2.90 15.09
C LEU A 78 28.07 -1.41 15.39
N SER A 79 27.28 -0.83 16.30
CA SER A 79 27.30 0.61 16.60
C SER A 79 27.63 0.81 18.08
N THR A 80 28.92 0.89 18.40
CA THR A 80 29.34 1.48 19.68
C THR A 80 28.87 2.94 19.74
N SER A 81 28.14 3.25 20.81
CA SER A 81 27.62 4.57 21.21
C SER A 81 26.38 5.08 20.50
N VAL A 82 25.19 4.71 20.99
CA VAL A 82 24.14 5.69 21.33
C VAL A 82 23.38 5.21 22.57
N GLU A 83 23.25 6.13 23.53
CA GLU A 83 22.57 6.01 24.81
C GLU A 83 21.07 5.65 24.67
N PRO A 84 20.51 4.77 25.53
CA PRO A 84 19.13 4.31 25.39
C PRO A 84 18.13 5.42 25.76
N THR A 85 17.41 5.93 24.77
CA THR A 85 16.20 6.73 25.02
C THR A 85 15.04 5.79 25.36
N PRO A 86 14.40 5.89 26.54
CA PRO A 86 13.23 5.09 26.87
C PRO A 86 12.01 5.63 26.11
N THR A 87 11.75 5.12 24.91
CA THR A 87 10.46 5.31 24.24
C THR A 87 9.42 4.43 24.95
N ALA A 88 8.76 5.04 25.94
CA ALA A 88 7.55 4.51 26.54
C ALA A 88 6.53 4.17 25.45
N ALA A 89 6.02 2.94 25.49
CA ALA A 89 4.90 2.52 24.68
C ALA A 89 3.67 3.41 24.98
N PRO A 90 2.84 3.77 23.97
CA PRO A 90 1.60 4.49 24.23
C PRO A 90 0.71 3.67 25.17
N PRO A 91 0.05 4.30 26.17
CA PRO A 91 -0.85 3.59 27.07
C PRO A 91 -2.05 3.01 26.28
N PRO A 92 -2.45 1.76 26.55
CA PRO A 92 -3.62 1.18 25.91
C PRO A 92 -4.88 1.86 26.44
N ALA A 93 -5.75 2.29 25.51
CA ALA A 93 -7.10 2.74 25.83
C ALA A 93 -7.87 1.55 26.46
N ASN A 94 -8.15 1.66 27.76
CA ASN A 94 -9.03 0.74 28.49
C ASN A 94 -10.43 0.82 27.87
N THR A 95 -10.84 -0.22 27.14
CA THR A 95 -12.24 -0.42 26.75
C THR A 95 -12.86 -1.46 27.68
N PRO A 96 -14.02 -1.17 28.30
CA PRO A 96 -14.64 -2.04 29.28
C PRO A 96 -15.21 -3.32 28.65
N ALA A 97 -15.14 -4.42 29.40
CA ALA A 97 -15.64 -5.73 29.02
C ALA A 97 -17.17 -5.69 28.81
N GLY A 98 -17.63 -5.96 27.59
CA GLY A 98 -19.06 -6.07 27.26
C GLY A 98 -19.45 -5.75 25.81
N GLN A 99 -18.60 -5.08 25.02
CA GLN A 99 -18.91 -4.73 23.63
C GLN A 99 -18.19 -5.63 22.62
N LEU A 100 -18.76 -6.81 22.39
CA LEU A 100 -18.49 -7.65 21.20
C LEU A 100 -19.09 -7.17 19.84
N PRO A 101 -19.78 -6.02 19.67
CA PRO A 101 -20.22 -5.56 18.33
C PRO A 101 -19.16 -4.87 17.46
N ASP A 102 -18.12 -4.25 18.03
CA ASP A 102 -17.23 -3.37 17.23
C ASP A 102 -16.10 -4.11 16.53
N PHE A 103 -15.63 -5.22 17.07
CA PHE A 103 -14.57 -6.01 16.44
C PHE A 103 -15.05 -6.67 15.13
N GLN A 104 -16.24 -7.27 15.15
CA GLN A 104 -16.83 -7.88 13.95
C GLN A 104 -17.14 -6.82 12.87
N LYS A 105 -17.63 -5.64 13.27
CA LYS A 105 -17.83 -4.50 12.37
C LYS A 105 -16.51 -4.00 11.78
N ALA A 106 -15.47 -3.85 12.60
CA ALA A 106 -14.15 -3.43 12.14
C ALA A 106 -13.52 -4.47 11.18
N ARG A 107 -13.73 -5.77 11.45
CA ARG A 107 -13.30 -6.86 10.56
C ARG A 107 -14.05 -6.84 9.24
N ALA A 108 -15.39 -6.75 9.28
CA ALA A 108 -16.22 -6.67 8.08
C ALA A 108 -15.86 -5.44 7.24
N LEU A 109 -15.62 -4.27 7.86
CA LEU A 109 -15.17 -3.07 7.17
C LEU A 109 -13.80 -3.29 6.50
N ARG A 110 -12.86 -3.93 7.18
CA ARG A 110 -11.54 -4.23 6.60
C ARG A 110 -11.64 -5.18 5.42
N GLU A 111 -12.38 -6.27 5.56
CA GLU A 111 -12.61 -7.26 4.49
C GLU A 111 -13.31 -6.60 3.29
N HIS A 112 -14.29 -5.73 3.53
CA HIS A 112 -14.95 -4.95 2.49
C HIS A 112 -13.99 -4.00 1.75
N ASN A 113 -13.15 -3.25 2.47
CA ASN A 113 -12.16 -2.37 1.85
C ASN A 113 -11.09 -3.16 1.06
N LEU A 114 -10.67 -4.32 1.57
CA LEU A 114 -9.77 -5.21 0.84
C LEU A 114 -10.40 -5.74 -0.45
N ALA A 115 -11.68 -6.12 -0.40
CA ALA A 115 -12.41 -6.54 -1.59
C ALA A 115 -12.51 -5.40 -2.62
N GLN A 116 -12.79 -4.17 -2.19
CA GLN A 116 -12.82 -3.00 -3.07
C GLN A 116 -11.44 -2.71 -3.70
N LEU A 117 -10.36 -2.82 -2.92
CA LEU A 117 -9.00 -2.67 -3.46
C LEU A 117 -8.68 -3.73 -4.50
N ALA A 118 -9.03 -5.00 -4.23
CA ALA A 118 -8.85 -6.10 -5.18
C ALA A 118 -9.66 -5.89 -6.46
N GLU A 119 -10.89 -5.36 -6.35
CA GLU A 119 -11.73 -5.00 -7.49
C GLU A 119 -11.07 -3.89 -8.33
N ILE A 120 -10.56 -2.82 -7.71
CA ILE A 120 -9.84 -1.75 -8.40
C ILE A 120 -8.59 -2.29 -9.11
N GLU A 121 -7.80 -3.15 -8.46
CA GLU A 121 -6.61 -3.77 -9.07
C GLU A 121 -6.97 -4.67 -10.25
N LEU A 122 -8.02 -5.48 -10.12
CA LEU A 122 -8.53 -6.31 -11.20
C LEU A 122 -9.01 -5.46 -12.38
N HIS A 123 -9.68 -4.33 -12.11
CA HIS A 123 -10.10 -3.40 -13.15
C HIS A 123 -8.92 -2.70 -13.85
N LYS A 124 -7.85 -2.36 -13.11
CA LYS A 124 -6.60 -1.86 -13.69
C LYS A 124 -5.93 -2.91 -14.56
N ALA A 125 -5.81 -4.16 -14.08
CA ALA A 125 -5.22 -5.27 -14.83
C ALA A 125 -6.01 -5.61 -16.11
N LYS A 126 -7.33 -5.44 -16.09
CA LYS A 126 -8.19 -5.54 -17.28
C LYS A 126 -8.13 -4.33 -18.22
N GLY A 127 -7.39 -3.27 -17.87
CA GLY A 127 -7.28 -2.03 -18.65
C GLY A 127 -8.53 -1.14 -18.61
N SER A 128 -9.49 -1.42 -17.71
CA SER A 128 -10.73 -0.63 -17.57
C SER A 128 -10.59 0.61 -16.68
N LEU A 129 -9.50 0.71 -15.90
CA LEU A 129 -9.17 1.86 -15.06
C LEU A 129 -7.74 2.33 -15.36
N VAL A 130 -7.59 3.64 -15.58
CA VAL A 130 -6.31 4.32 -15.82
C VAL A 130 -6.10 5.44 -14.80
N ALA A 131 -4.84 5.78 -14.55
CA ALA A 131 -4.49 6.88 -13.64
C ALA A 131 -4.94 8.23 -14.24
N LEU A 132 -5.88 8.90 -13.57
CA LEU A 132 -6.38 10.21 -14.00
C LEU A 132 -5.26 11.25 -14.27
N PRO A 133 -4.18 11.34 -13.47
CA PRO A 133 -3.09 12.27 -13.74
C PRO A 133 -2.38 11.99 -15.07
N ALA A 134 -2.17 10.71 -15.42
CA ALA A 134 -1.52 10.31 -16.66
C ALA A 134 -2.36 10.70 -17.89
N VAL A 135 -3.67 10.45 -17.84
CA VAL A 135 -4.60 10.85 -18.92
C VAL A 135 -4.64 12.37 -19.08
N LYS A 136 -4.74 13.12 -17.98
CA LYS A 136 -4.76 14.59 -18.02
C LYS A 136 -3.49 15.17 -18.62
N LEU A 137 -2.33 14.64 -18.21
CA LEU A 137 -1.04 15.06 -18.72
C LEU A 137 -0.88 14.71 -20.21
N GLY A 138 -1.26 13.49 -20.60
CA GLY A 138 -1.22 13.04 -21.99
C GLY A 138 -2.11 13.91 -22.90
N ALA A 139 -3.35 14.17 -22.50
CA ALA A 139 -4.26 15.04 -23.25
C ALA A 139 -3.74 16.48 -23.36
N TYR A 140 -3.17 17.03 -22.29
CA TYR A 140 -2.57 18.36 -22.32
C TYR A 140 -1.38 18.43 -23.28
N ASN A 141 -0.49 17.44 -23.23
CA ASN A 141 0.68 17.37 -24.10
C ASN A 141 0.28 17.18 -25.56
N ALA A 142 -0.72 16.36 -25.85
CA ALA A 142 -1.28 16.18 -27.20
C ALA A 142 -1.81 17.50 -27.77
N GLY A 143 -2.60 18.25 -26.99
CA GLY A 143 -3.09 19.57 -27.40
C GLY A 143 -1.97 20.60 -27.61
N ARG A 144 -0.95 20.57 -26.74
CA ARG A 144 0.24 21.43 -26.89
C ARG A 144 1.00 21.12 -28.18
N LEU A 145 1.25 19.84 -28.46
CA LEU A 145 1.93 19.38 -29.66
C LEU A 145 1.19 19.81 -30.93
N LEU A 146 -0.12 19.57 -30.99
CA LEU A 146 -0.96 19.99 -32.12
C LEU A 146 -0.85 21.50 -32.38
N ARG A 147 -0.98 22.30 -31.32
CA ARG A 147 -0.84 23.76 -31.39
C ARG A 147 0.52 24.15 -31.95
N ASP A 148 1.59 23.60 -31.39
CA ASP A 148 2.95 23.97 -31.75
C ASP A 148 3.25 23.59 -33.22
N GLN A 149 2.73 22.45 -33.71
CA GLN A 149 2.84 22.07 -35.12
C GLN A 149 2.04 22.96 -36.06
N LEU A 150 0.79 23.31 -35.71
CA LEU A 150 -0.03 24.21 -36.51
C LEU A 150 0.59 25.60 -36.65
N PHE A 151 1.21 26.14 -35.59
CA PHE A 151 1.91 27.42 -35.67
C PHE A 151 3.31 27.33 -36.27
N GLY A 152 3.89 26.12 -36.39
CA GLY A 152 5.16 25.90 -37.06
C GLY A 152 5.07 25.90 -38.59
N MET A 153 3.89 25.67 -39.15
CA MET A 153 3.64 25.60 -40.60
C MET A 153 3.63 26.98 -41.31
N PRO A 154 2.96 28.04 -40.80
CA PRO A 154 2.86 29.32 -41.51
C PRO A 154 4.20 29.95 -41.92
N PRO A 155 5.25 29.96 -41.07
CA PRO A 155 6.56 30.48 -41.48
C PRO A 155 7.19 29.72 -42.65
N GLN A 156 6.90 28.42 -42.78
CA GLN A 156 7.43 27.57 -43.86
C GLN A 156 6.67 27.78 -45.15
N LEU A 157 5.34 27.95 -45.07
CA LEU A 157 4.49 28.14 -46.24
C LEU A 157 4.50 29.56 -46.78
N ALA A 158 4.75 30.57 -45.94
CA ALA A 158 4.75 31.97 -46.35
C ALA A 158 5.55 32.26 -47.65
N PRO A 159 6.82 31.83 -47.81
CA PRO A 159 7.57 32.06 -49.04
C PRO A 159 7.02 31.30 -50.25
N GLU A 160 6.49 30.09 -50.05
CA GLU A 160 5.91 29.27 -51.11
C GLU A 160 4.61 29.91 -51.64
N LEU A 161 3.74 30.33 -50.72
CA LEU A 161 2.46 30.97 -51.03
C LEU A 161 2.65 32.37 -51.65
N ALA A 162 3.71 33.10 -51.28
CA ALA A 162 3.98 34.44 -51.79
C ALA A 162 4.21 34.49 -53.31
N VAL A 163 4.65 33.38 -53.92
CA VAL A 163 4.92 33.29 -55.36
C VAL A 163 3.72 32.70 -56.12
N MET A 164 2.77 32.07 -55.42
CA MET A 164 1.57 31.51 -56.03
C MET A 164 0.58 32.60 -56.42
N THR A 165 -0.03 32.46 -57.60
CA THR A 165 -0.98 33.43 -58.17
C THR A 165 -2.37 32.86 -58.42
N ASP A 166 -2.51 31.54 -58.50
CA ASP A 166 -3.80 30.87 -58.65
C ASP A 166 -4.41 30.54 -57.28
N PRO A 167 -5.60 31.10 -56.93
CA PRO A 167 -6.30 30.79 -55.69
C PRO A 167 -6.56 29.29 -55.48
N TRP A 168 -6.80 28.51 -56.54
CA TRP A 168 -7.07 27.07 -56.40
C TRP A 168 -5.83 26.29 -55.96
N GLU A 169 -4.67 26.58 -56.57
CA GLU A 169 -3.41 25.97 -56.15
C GLU A 169 -3.03 26.40 -54.72
N ILE A 170 -3.31 27.66 -54.33
CA ILE A 170 -3.11 28.12 -52.95
C ILE A 170 -3.94 27.31 -51.96
N GLU A 171 -5.25 27.17 -52.21
CA GLU A 171 -6.14 26.41 -51.32
C GLU A 171 -5.73 24.94 -51.22
N LYS A 172 -5.42 24.32 -52.36
CA LYS A 172 -4.97 22.92 -52.45
C LYS A 172 -3.66 22.70 -51.69
N HIS A 173 -2.70 23.61 -51.84
CA HIS A 173 -1.41 23.54 -51.14
C HIS A 173 -1.58 23.70 -49.62
N LEU A 174 -2.36 24.70 -49.19
CA LEU A 174 -2.71 24.90 -47.78
C LEU A 174 -3.40 23.66 -47.19
N THR A 175 -4.38 23.11 -47.90
CA THR A 175 -5.13 21.94 -47.46
C THR A 175 -4.24 20.70 -47.34
N ALA A 176 -3.33 20.50 -48.30
CA ALA A 176 -2.36 19.41 -48.25
C ALA A 176 -1.40 19.54 -47.06
N ALA A 177 -0.90 20.75 -46.80
CA ALA A 177 -0.02 21.02 -45.67
C ALA A 177 -0.73 20.87 -44.31
N LEU A 178 -1.97 21.36 -44.18
CA LEU A 178 -2.79 21.14 -42.99
C LEU A 178 -3.00 19.65 -42.74
N ARG A 179 -3.43 18.90 -43.76
CA ARG A 179 -3.66 17.45 -43.65
C ARG A 179 -2.42 16.73 -43.16
N ARG A 180 -1.28 16.96 -43.81
CA ARG A 180 -0.01 16.35 -43.42
C ARG A 180 0.37 16.68 -41.97
N THR A 181 0.22 17.94 -41.58
CA THR A 181 0.56 18.39 -40.21
C THR A 181 -0.34 17.73 -39.18
N LEU A 182 -1.64 17.61 -39.45
CA LEU A 182 -2.59 16.94 -38.55
C LEU A 182 -2.34 15.43 -38.45
N GLU A 183 -2.00 14.77 -39.55
CA GLU A 183 -1.62 13.35 -39.56
C GLU A 183 -0.32 13.09 -38.77
N ASP A 184 0.65 14.00 -38.88
CA ASP A 184 1.88 13.93 -38.09
C ASP A 184 1.60 14.21 -36.59
N ALA A 185 0.69 15.14 -36.27
CA ALA A 185 0.23 15.43 -34.91
C ALA A 185 -0.43 14.21 -34.27
N GLU A 186 -1.32 13.56 -35.01
CA GLU A 186 -2.04 12.35 -34.59
C GLU A 186 -1.05 11.23 -34.25
N ARG A 187 -0.13 10.94 -35.18
CA ARG A 187 0.85 9.85 -35.02
C ARG A 187 1.72 10.05 -33.77
N LEU A 188 2.24 11.27 -33.59
CA LEU A 188 3.11 11.61 -32.46
C LEU A 188 2.33 11.63 -31.13
N SER A 189 1.15 12.25 -31.11
CA SER A 189 0.35 12.34 -29.88
C SER A 189 -0.19 10.97 -29.42
N SER A 190 -0.52 10.06 -30.34
CA SER A 190 -0.91 8.70 -29.99
C SER A 190 0.23 7.92 -29.36
N ALA A 191 1.44 7.99 -29.95
CA ALA A 191 2.62 7.32 -29.42
C ALA A 191 3.01 7.84 -28.02
N ASP A 192 2.96 9.17 -27.83
CA ASP A 192 3.25 9.80 -26.54
C ASP A 192 2.20 9.41 -25.48
N LEU A 193 0.92 9.36 -25.85
CA LEU A 193 -0.16 8.95 -24.94
C LEU A 193 -0.01 7.48 -24.53
N GLU A 194 0.25 6.58 -25.49
CA GLU A 194 0.51 5.16 -25.20
C GLU A 194 1.71 4.99 -24.25
N HIS A 195 2.79 5.73 -24.50
CA HIS A 195 3.95 5.69 -23.61
C HIS A 195 3.63 6.21 -22.20
N ALA A 196 2.87 7.31 -22.11
CA ALA A 196 2.47 7.90 -20.84
C ALA A 196 1.56 6.95 -20.02
N LEU A 197 0.67 6.21 -20.67
CA LEU A 197 -0.22 5.24 -20.02
C LEU A 197 0.51 3.96 -19.58
N ASN A 198 1.55 3.54 -20.31
CA ASN A 198 2.32 2.34 -19.99
C ASN A 198 3.40 2.56 -18.91
N THR A 199 3.82 3.81 -18.71
CA THR A 199 4.90 4.16 -17.77
C THR A 199 4.38 4.68 -16.42
N SER A 200 3.07 4.93 -16.31
CA SER A 200 2.37 5.42 -15.11
C SER A 200 1.73 4.32 -14.28
#